data_AF-B7VEX3-F1
#
_entry.id   AF-B7VEX3-F1
#
_cell.length_a   1.000
_cell.length_b   1.000
_cell.length_c   1.000
_cell.angle_alpha   90.00
_cell.angle_beta   90.00
_cell.angle_gamma   90.00
#
_symmetry.space_group_name_H-M   'P 1'
#
loop_
_entity.id
_entity.type
_entity.pdbx_description
1 polymer ?
#
loop_
_entity_poly.entity_id
_entity_poly.type
_entity_poly.pdbx_seq_one_letter_code
_entity_poly.pdbx_strand_id
1 'polypeptide(L)'
;DIGGESTRPGRSSYVEIEEEIQRVVPVIKAIRKESNVLISIDTWKSQVAEAALAAGANLVNDITGLMGDEKMAHVVAKAGAKVVIMFNPVIARPQHPSSLIFPHFGFGQAFTEKELADFETLPIEDLMETFFDRALARAEEAGIAQENILLDPG
;
A
#
# COMPACT_ATOMS: atom_id res chain seq x y z
N ASP A 1 11.28 -2.54 -7.94
CA ASP A 1 10.20 -1.75 -7.32
C ASP A 1 10.42 -0.30 -7.68
N ILE A 2 9.37 0.42 -8.07
CA ILE A 2 9.46 1.81 -8.55
C ILE A 2 8.50 2.64 -7.70
N GLY A 3 9.02 3.63 -6.98
CA GLY A 3 8.22 4.55 -6.18
C GLY A 3 8.38 6.00 -6.64
N GLY A 4 7.28 6.75 -6.66
CA GLY A 4 7.27 8.19 -6.95
C GLY A 4 7.20 9.07 -5.71
N GLU A 5 6.90 8.47 -4.56
CA GLU A 5 6.80 9.08 -3.24
C GLU A 5 7.81 8.42 -2.28
N SER A 6 8.49 9.22 -1.46
CA SER A 6 9.36 8.68 -0.42
C SER A 6 8.53 8.40 0.83
N THR A 7 8.61 7.18 1.33
CA THR A 7 7.92 6.73 2.57
C THR A 7 8.85 6.69 3.79
N ARG A 8 10.12 7.13 3.63
CA ARG A 8 11.15 7.12 4.68
C ARG A 8 10.81 8.05 5.85
N PRO A 9 11.23 7.73 7.10
CA PRO A 9 11.08 8.61 8.25
C PRO A 9 11.74 9.99 8.04
N GLY A 10 11.16 11.02 8.65
CA GLY A 10 11.73 12.37 8.68
C GLY A 10 11.25 13.28 7.55
N ARG A 11 12.04 13.45 6.48
CA ARG A 11 11.81 14.50 5.44
C ARG A 11 10.99 14.03 4.23
N SER A 12 10.22 12.97 4.36
CA SER A 12 9.24 12.61 3.34
C SER A 12 8.09 13.63 3.34
N SER A 13 7.70 14.08 2.16
CA SER A 13 6.50 14.90 1.96
C SER A 13 5.54 14.14 1.06
N TYR A 14 4.26 14.27 1.34
CA TYR A 14 3.20 13.78 0.48
C TYR A 14 3.40 14.29 -0.95
N VAL A 15 3.29 13.39 -1.93
CA VAL A 15 3.31 13.73 -3.36
C VAL A 15 1.90 13.58 -3.90
N GLU A 16 1.42 14.64 -4.57
CA GLU A 16 0.10 14.63 -5.19
C GLU A 16 0.00 13.53 -6.26
N ILE A 17 -1.19 12.94 -6.41
CA ILE A 17 -1.45 11.80 -7.30
C ILE A 17 -0.90 12.03 -8.72
N GLU A 18 -1.24 13.17 -9.31
CA GLU A 18 -0.84 13.48 -10.69
C GLU A 18 0.68 13.63 -10.82
N GLU A 19 1.33 14.23 -9.83
CA GLU A 19 2.78 14.37 -9.80
C GLU A 19 3.47 13.02 -9.66
N GLU A 20 2.95 12.14 -8.80
CA GLU A 20 3.47 10.78 -8.64
C GLU A 20 3.33 9.96 -9.92
N ILE A 21 2.17 10.02 -10.59
CA ILE A 21 1.92 9.40 -11.89
C ILE A 21 2.95 9.87 -12.93
N GLN A 22 3.21 11.18 -13.01
CA GLN A 22 4.18 11.77 -13.94
C GLN A 22 5.62 11.33 -13.66
N ARG A 23 5.95 10.98 -12.41
CA ARG A 23 7.25 10.41 -12.04
C ARG A 23 7.38 8.94 -12.44
N VAL A 24 6.37 8.12 -12.16
CA VAL A 24 6.50 6.65 -12.27
C VAL A 24 6.14 6.09 -13.65
N VAL A 25 5.11 6.62 -14.32
CA VAL A 25 4.61 6.05 -15.58
C VAL A 25 5.65 6.10 -16.71
N PRO A 26 6.40 7.20 -16.93
CA PRO A 26 7.44 7.22 -17.96
C PRO A 26 8.55 6.19 -17.72
N VAL A 27 8.93 5.98 -16.45
CA VAL A 27 9.96 5.01 -16.05
C VAL A 27 9.49 3.59 -16.32
N ILE A 28 8.27 3.24 -15.91
CA ILE A 28 7.67 1.91 -16.16
C ILE A 28 7.61 1.64 -17.67
N LYS A 29 7.10 2.59 -18.47
CA LYS A 29 7.04 2.44 -19.93
C LYS A 29 8.42 2.27 -20.56
N ALA A 30 9.43 2.98 -20.07
CA ALA A 30 10.79 2.86 -20.59
C ALA A 30 11.38 1.48 -20.29
N ILE A 31 11.25 0.97 -19.06
CA ILE A 31 11.74 -0.36 -18.69
C ILE A 31 11.00 -1.46 -19.48
N ARG A 32 9.68 -1.33 -19.62
CA ARG A 32 8.86 -2.34 -20.33
C ARG A 32 9.20 -2.46 -21.81
N LYS A 33 9.69 -1.40 -22.46
CA LYS A 33 10.17 -1.46 -23.86
C LYS A 33 11.40 -2.36 -24.02
N GLU A 34 12.24 -2.43 -22.99
CA GLU A 34 13.52 -3.14 -23.03
C GLU A 34 13.49 -4.51 -22.34
N SER A 35 12.48 -4.77 -21.49
CA SER A 35 12.46 -5.96 -20.65
C SER A 35 11.08 -6.47 -20.26
N ASN A 36 10.98 -7.80 -20.15
CA ASN A 36 9.82 -8.53 -19.61
C ASN A 36 9.95 -8.81 -18.09
N VAL A 37 10.94 -8.22 -17.41
CA VAL A 37 11.09 -8.36 -15.96
C VAL A 37 9.82 -7.93 -15.21
N LEU A 38 9.58 -8.54 -14.04
CA LEU A 38 8.51 -8.10 -13.15
C LEU A 38 8.77 -6.67 -12.66
N ILE A 39 7.74 -5.83 -12.75
CA ILE A 39 7.78 -4.44 -12.30
C ILE A 39 6.74 -4.27 -11.20
N SER A 40 7.19 -3.93 -10.00
CA SER A 40 6.34 -3.50 -8.90
C SER A 40 6.23 -1.96 -8.88
N ILE A 41 5.02 -1.45 -8.62
CA ILE A 41 4.78 -0.03 -8.29
C ILE A 41 4.64 0.09 -6.76
N ASP A 42 5.52 0.87 -6.14
CA ASP A 42 5.50 1.20 -4.72
C ASP A 42 4.62 2.43 -4.50
N THR A 43 3.34 2.17 -4.19
CA THR A 43 2.35 3.22 -3.93
C THR A 43 1.17 2.65 -3.15
N TRP A 44 0.60 3.49 -2.29
CA TRP A 44 -0.63 3.21 -1.55
C TRP A 44 -1.85 3.91 -2.15
N LYS A 45 -1.67 4.68 -3.24
CA LYS A 45 -2.74 5.46 -3.89
C LYS A 45 -3.31 4.71 -5.09
N SER A 46 -4.61 4.39 -5.07
CA SER A 46 -5.24 3.55 -6.09
C SER A 46 -5.12 4.12 -7.51
N GLN A 47 -5.16 5.45 -7.65
CA GLN A 47 -5.04 6.15 -8.93
C GLN A 47 -3.64 6.01 -9.53
N VAL A 48 -2.60 6.04 -8.68
CA VAL A 48 -1.21 5.84 -9.12
C VAL A 48 -1.01 4.38 -9.53
N ALA A 49 -1.52 3.43 -8.73
CA ALA A 49 -1.50 2.01 -9.05
C ALA A 49 -2.22 1.71 -10.38
N GLU A 50 -3.42 2.26 -10.62
CA GLU A 50 -4.15 2.06 -11.88
C GLU A 50 -3.35 2.54 -13.09
N ALA A 51 -2.76 3.74 -13.01
CA ALA A 51 -1.93 4.29 -14.07
C ALA A 51 -0.65 3.47 -14.30
N ALA A 52 0.00 3.00 -13.24
CA ALA A 52 1.22 2.20 -13.29
C ALA A 52 0.98 0.80 -13.88
N LEU A 53 -0.12 0.14 -13.48
CA LEU A 53 -0.53 -1.15 -14.01
C LEU A 53 -0.86 -1.03 -15.51
N ALA A 54 -1.63 0.00 -15.90
CA ALA A 54 -1.89 0.30 -17.31
C ALA A 54 -0.62 0.60 -18.12
N ALA A 55 0.43 1.11 -17.47
CA ALA A 55 1.73 1.37 -18.08
C ALA A 55 2.64 0.12 -18.20
N GLY A 56 2.26 -0.99 -17.57
CA GLY A 56 2.97 -2.27 -17.66
C GLY A 56 3.58 -2.78 -16.36
N ALA A 57 3.24 -2.21 -15.19
CA ALA A 57 3.54 -2.84 -13.91
C ALA A 57 2.76 -4.17 -13.75
N ASN A 58 3.31 -5.09 -12.96
CA ASN A 58 2.76 -6.43 -12.72
C ASN A 58 2.14 -6.59 -11.34
N LEU A 59 2.57 -5.77 -10.38
CA LEU A 59 2.15 -5.84 -9.00
C LEU A 59 2.19 -4.47 -8.33
N VAL A 60 1.37 -4.32 -7.29
CA VAL A 60 1.35 -3.15 -6.41
C VAL A 60 2.04 -3.53 -5.11
N ASN A 61 3.02 -2.74 -4.69
CA ASN A 61 3.56 -2.79 -3.34
C ASN A 61 2.89 -1.69 -2.52
N ASP A 62 1.92 -2.08 -1.67
CA ASP A 62 1.14 -1.15 -0.87
C ASP A 62 1.61 -1.18 0.58
N ILE A 63 2.41 -0.17 0.95
CA ILE A 63 2.91 0.01 2.31
C ILE A 63 1.81 0.23 3.34
N THR A 64 0.57 0.50 2.92
CA THR A 64 -0.59 0.62 3.82
C THR A 64 -1.44 -0.64 3.85
N GLY A 65 -1.07 -1.67 3.10
CA GLY A 65 -1.74 -2.97 3.12
C GLY A 65 -3.23 -2.89 2.79
N LEU A 66 -3.62 -2.17 1.75
CA LEU A 66 -5.02 -1.94 1.34
C LEU A 66 -5.83 -1.09 2.35
N MET A 67 -5.18 -0.52 3.36
CA MET A 67 -5.84 0.29 4.39
C MET A 67 -5.84 1.78 4.06
N GLY A 68 -4.87 2.27 3.29
CA GLY A 68 -4.69 3.70 3.01
C GLY A 68 -5.67 4.27 1.97
N ASP A 69 -6.11 3.45 1.01
CA ASP A 69 -7.11 3.81 0.01
C ASP A 69 -8.10 2.64 -0.19
N GLU A 70 -9.37 2.88 0.12
CA GLU A 70 -10.45 1.89 0.01
C GLU A 70 -10.64 1.37 -1.42
N LYS A 71 -10.20 2.12 -2.44
CA LYS A 71 -10.31 1.72 -3.85
C LYS A 71 -9.17 0.82 -4.32
N MET A 72 -8.08 0.72 -3.56
CA MET A 72 -6.86 0.00 -4.00
C MET A 72 -7.17 -1.46 -4.33
N ALA A 73 -7.92 -2.14 -3.46
CA ALA A 73 -8.24 -3.55 -3.65
C ALA A 73 -9.00 -3.81 -4.97
N HIS A 74 -9.94 -2.94 -5.32
CA HIS A 74 -10.67 -3.03 -6.58
C HIS A 74 -9.78 -2.79 -7.80
N VAL A 75 -8.84 -1.84 -7.72
CA VAL A 75 -7.86 -1.58 -8.80
C VAL A 75 -6.99 -2.80 -9.06
N VAL A 76 -6.45 -3.41 -7.99
CA VAL A 76 -5.64 -4.63 -8.09
C VAL A 76 -6.45 -5.78 -8.71
N ALA A 77 -7.66 -6.03 -8.20
CA ALA A 77 -8.53 -7.11 -8.67
C ALA A 77 -8.89 -6.93 -10.16
N LYS A 78 -9.32 -5.73 -10.56
CA LYS A 78 -9.67 -5.39 -11.95
C LYS A 78 -8.50 -5.59 -12.91
N ALA A 79 -7.27 -5.30 -12.47
CA ALA A 79 -6.07 -5.49 -13.28
C ALA A 79 -5.58 -6.95 -13.31
N GLY A 80 -6.09 -7.83 -12.44
CA GLY A 80 -5.54 -9.17 -12.24
C GLY A 80 -4.09 -9.15 -11.76
N ALA A 81 -3.68 -8.07 -11.08
CA ALA A 81 -2.32 -7.85 -10.62
C ALA A 81 -2.03 -8.59 -9.31
N LYS A 82 -0.74 -8.75 -8.99
CA LYS A 82 -0.35 -9.15 -7.63
C LYS A 82 -0.33 -7.94 -6.70
N VAL A 83 -0.40 -8.18 -5.40
CA VAL A 83 -0.28 -7.14 -4.38
C VAL A 83 0.56 -7.60 -3.21
N VAL A 84 1.45 -6.72 -2.74
CA VAL A 84 2.07 -6.83 -1.43
C VAL A 84 1.20 -6.07 -0.45
N ILE A 85 0.71 -6.78 0.56
CA ILE A 85 -0.01 -6.20 1.69
C ILE A 85 1.01 -6.08 2.82
N MET A 86 1.43 -4.86 3.11
CA MET A 86 2.37 -4.59 4.19
C MET A 86 1.62 -4.28 5.49
N PHE A 87 2.02 -4.93 6.59
CA PHE A 87 1.60 -4.51 7.93
C PHE A 87 2.18 -3.12 8.22
N ASN A 88 1.30 -2.15 8.48
CA ASN A 88 1.72 -0.78 8.77
C ASN A 88 1.48 -0.41 10.24
N PRO A 89 2.49 -0.54 11.12
CA PRO A 89 2.35 -0.21 12.53
C PRO A 89 2.16 1.29 12.77
N VAL A 90 2.55 2.16 11.83
CA VAL A 90 2.32 3.62 11.93
C VAL A 90 0.83 3.93 11.83
N ILE A 91 0.11 3.29 10.90
CA ILE A 91 -1.35 3.45 10.77
C ILE A 91 -2.07 2.78 11.96
N ALA A 92 -1.60 1.61 12.39
CA ALA A 92 -2.24 0.86 13.47
C ALA A 92 -2.00 1.48 14.87
N ARG A 93 -0.89 2.21 15.05
CA ARG A 93 -0.54 2.94 16.28
C ARG A 93 -0.01 4.34 15.98
N PRO A 94 -0.91 5.28 15.66
CA PRO A 94 -0.51 6.63 15.26
C PRO A 94 0.17 7.42 16.39
N GLN A 95 -0.05 7.06 17.66
CA GLN A 95 0.51 7.76 18.82
C GLN A 95 1.73 7.05 19.45
N HIS A 96 2.10 5.86 18.97
CA HIS A 96 3.24 5.15 19.51
C HIS A 96 4.54 5.96 19.27
N PRO A 97 5.49 6.01 20.22
CA PRO A 97 6.68 6.87 20.10
C PRO A 97 7.48 6.68 18.80
N SER A 98 7.57 5.44 18.32
CA SER A 98 8.25 5.10 17.07
C SER A 98 7.52 5.59 15.81
N SER A 99 6.21 5.83 15.89
CA SER A 99 5.39 6.29 14.76
C SER A 99 5.49 7.79 14.53
N LEU A 100 5.85 8.57 15.56
CA LEU A 100 5.86 10.04 15.52
C LEU A 100 6.87 10.64 14.52
N ILE A 101 7.87 9.86 14.09
CA ILE A 101 8.86 10.29 13.10
C ILE A 101 8.43 10.02 11.64
N PHE A 102 7.32 9.31 11.45
CA PHE A 102 6.78 8.95 10.15
C PHE A 102 5.71 9.95 9.70
N PRO A 103 5.54 10.14 8.38
CA PRO A 103 4.40 10.89 7.88
C PRO A 103 3.09 10.12 8.13
N HIS A 104 1.96 10.82 7.98
CA HIS A 104 0.65 10.18 7.94
C HIS A 104 0.45 9.47 6.59
N PHE A 105 -0.14 8.28 6.62
CA PHE A 105 -0.45 7.48 5.43
C PHE A 105 -1.97 7.29 5.29
N GLY A 106 -2.47 7.27 4.06
CA GLY A 106 -3.88 7.04 3.75
C GLY A 106 -4.72 8.32 3.62
N PHE A 107 -5.82 8.22 2.86
CA PHE A 107 -6.75 9.31 2.61
C PHE A 107 -7.75 9.55 3.76
N GLY A 108 -7.85 8.63 4.70
CA GLY A 108 -8.78 8.70 5.83
C GLY A 108 -8.35 7.78 6.97
N GLN A 109 -9.23 7.65 7.96
CA GLN A 109 -8.97 6.81 9.14
C GLN A 109 -9.32 5.35 8.82
N ALA A 110 -8.29 4.50 8.69
CA ALA A 110 -8.46 3.08 8.37
C ALA A 110 -9.14 2.26 9.47
N PHE A 111 -9.04 2.71 10.72
CA PHE A 111 -9.50 2.02 11.92
C PHE A 111 -10.30 2.98 12.81
N THR A 112 -11.33 2.48 13.47
CA THR A 112 -12.12 3.26 14.42
C THR A 112 -11.29 3.66 15.64
N GLU A 113 -11.72 4.70 16.36
CA GLU A 113 -11.06 5.12 17.60
C GLU A 113 -10.97 4.00 18.64
N LYS A 114 -12.00 3.15 18.72
CA LYS A 114 -12.01 1.99 19.61
C LYS A 114 -10.93 0.98 19.23
N GLU A 115 -10.82 0.66 17.94
CA GLU A 115 -9.82 -0.28 17.45
C GLU A 115 -8.41 0.23 17.68
N LEU A 116 -8.16 1.51 17.40
CA LEU A 116 -6.86 2.13 17.68
C LEU A 116 -6.51 2.10 19.17
N ALA A 117 -7.49 2.31 20.06
CA ALA A 117 -7.28 2.20 21.50
C ALA A 117 -6.93 0.77 21.93
N ASP A 118 -7.58 -0.24 21.34
CA ASP A 118 -7.28 -1.65 21.59
C ASP A 118 -5.87 -2.01 21.07
N PHE A 119 -5.52 -1.55 19.86
CA PHE A 119 -4.25 -1.84 19.18
C PHE A 119 -3.02 -1.31 19.89
N GLU A 120 -3.13 -0.19 20.61
CA GLU A 120 -2.02 0.48 21.29
C GLU A 120 -1.31 -0.44 22.29
N THR A 121 -2.04 -1.40 22.87
CA THR A 121 -1.53 -2.28 23.93
C THR A 121 -1.29 -3.73 23.49
N LEU A 122 -1.70 -4.11 22.28
CA LEU A 122 -1.55 -5.47 21.80
C LEU A 122 -0.07 -5.88 21.65
N PRO A 123 0.28 -7.16 21.81
CA PRO A 123 1.54 -7.70 21.29
C PRO A 123 1.66 -7.43 19.78
N ILE A 124 2.90 -7.27 19.28
CA ILE A 124 3.12 -6.89 17.88
C ILE A 124 2.64 -7.96 16.89
N GLU A 125 2.76 -9.24 17.26
CA GLU A 125 2.28 -10.37 16.45
C GLU A 125 0.75 -10.35 16.37
N ASP A 126 0.05 -10.26 17.50
CA ASP A 126 -1.42 -10.15 17.56
C ASP A 126 -1.94 -8.93 16.79
N LEU A 127 -1.21 -7.80 16.86
CA LEU A 127 -1.56 -6.60 16.10
C LEU A 127 -1.39 -6.83 14.59
N MET A 128 -0.30 -7.47 14.17
CA MET A 128 -0.03 -7.80 12.78
C MET A 128 -1.08 -8.75 12.22
N GLU A 129 -1.47 -9.79 12.97
CA GLU A 129 -2.57 -10.69 12.61
C GLU A 129 -3.87 -9.93 12.44
N THR A 130 -4.24 -9.10 13.42
CA THR A 130 -5.47 -8.29 13.37
C THR A 130 -5.49 -7.34 12.16
N PHE A 131 -4.34 -6.74 11.83
CA PHE A 131 -4.21 -5.89 10.66
C PHE A 131 -4.38 -6.68 9.36
N PHE A 132 -3.71 -7.83 9.23
CA PHE A 132 -3.81 -8.66 8.04
C PHE A 132 -5.19 -9.26 7.85
N ASP A 133 -5.88 -9.68 8.90
CA ASP A 133 -7.26 -10.17 8.80
C ASP A 133 -8.17 -9.12 8.13
N ARG A 134 -8.02 -7.85 8.49
CA ARG A 134 -8.78 -6.76 7.87
C ARG A 134 -8.38 -6.52 6.42
N ALA A 135 -7.08 -6.49 6.14
CA ALA A 135 -6.57 -6.27 4.78
C ALA A 135 -6.98 -7.41 3.84
N LEU A 136 -6.91 -8.66 4.30
CA LEU A 136 -7.33 -9.85 3.57
C LEU A 136 -8.83 -9.87 3.32
N ALA A 137 -9.64 -9.46 4.30
CA ALA A 137 -11.09 -9.32 4.09
C ALA A 137 -11.42 -8.30 2.99
N ARG A 138 -10.70 -7.16 2.94
CA ARG A 138 -10.85 -6.18 1.83
C ARG A 138 -10.42 -6.76 0.48
N ALA A 139 -9.33 -7.53 0.46
CA ALA A 139 -8.85 -8.19 -0.74
C ALA A 139 -9.86 -9.21 -1.28
N GLU A 140 -10.44 -10.03 -0.38
CA GLU A 140 -11.47 -11.01 -0.71
C GLU A 140 -12.75 -10.34 -1.23
N GLU A 141 -13.24 -9.30 -0.53
CA GLU A 141 -14.43 -8.54 -0.95
C GLU A 141 -14.27 -7.93 -2.34
N ALA A 142 -13.07 -7.45 -2.68
CA ALA A 142 -12.76 -6.91 -3.99
C ALA A 142 -12.54 -7.99 -5.08
N GLY A 143 -12.37 -9.25 -4.69
CA GLY A 143 -12.13 -10.37 -5.60
C GLY A 143 -10.66 -10.56 -6.02
N ILE A 144 -9.69 -10.17 -5.18
CA ILE A 144 -8.28 -10.48 -5.41
C ILE A 144 -8.04 -11.96 -5.14
N ALA A 145 -7.50 -12.69 -6.12
CA ALA A 145 -7.17 -14.10 -5.96
C ALA A 145 -6.05 -14.31 -4.92
N GLN A 146 -6.17 -15.34 -4.07
CA GLN A 146 -5.24 -15.58 -2.96
C GLN A 146 -3.79 -15.78 -3.44
N GLU A 147 -3.60 -16.42 -4.59
CA GLU A 147 -2.29 -16.64 -5.23
C GLU A 147 -1.59 -15.36 -5.73
N ASN A 148 -2.33 -14.25 -5.75
CA ASN A 148 -1.83 -12.93 -6.13
C ASN A 148 -1.43 -12.08 -4.91
N ILE A 149 -1.64 -12.56 -3.68
CA ILE A 149 -1.33 -11.82 -2.46
C ILE A 149 0.05 -12.25 -1.92
N LEU A 150 0.87 -11.26 -1.56
CA LEU A 150 2.09 -11.42 -0.81
C LEU A 150 1.93 -10.62 0.50
N LEU A 151 2.37 -11.17 1.62
CA LEU A 151 2.34 -10.47 2.92
C LEU A 151 3.75 -9.96 3.25
N ASP A 152 3.82 -8.74 3.78
CA ASP A 152 5.06 -8.10 4.24
C ASP A 152 4.88 -7.61 5.69
N PRO A 153 5.72 -8.03 6.65
CA PRO A 153 5.55 -7.69 8.07
C PRO A 153 5.89 -6.24 8.43
N GLY A 154 6.34 -5.39 7.48
CA GLY A 154 6.59 -3.96 7.70
C GLY A 154 8.04 -3.54 7.87
#